data_AF-A0A367W5X1-F1
#
_entry.id   AF-A0A367W5X1-F1
#
_cell.length_a   1.000
_cell.length_b   1.000
_cell.length_c   1.000
_cell.angle_alpha   90.00
_cell.angle_beta   90.00
_cell.angle_gamma   90.00
#
_symmetry.space_group_name_H-M   'P 1'
#
loop_
_entity.id
_entity.type
_entity.pdbx_description
1 polymer ?
#
loop_
_entity_poly.entity_id
_entity_poly.type
_entity_poly.pdbx_seq_one_letter_code
_entity_poly.pdbx_strand_id
1 'polypeptide(L)' 'MKLKVDEMSCGHCAAAVTKAVEGAANGAKADIDLAKGEVTVTGTTDTAAVIAAIADVGYQAVQIS' A
#
# COMPACT_ATOMS: atom_id res chain seq x y z
N MET A 1 -5.63 3.75 7.69
CA MET A 1 -4.26 3.46 8.16
C MET A 1 -3.26 4.07 7.20
N LYS A 2 -2.03 4.32 7.64
CA LYS A 2 -0.91 4.79 6.81
C LYS A 2 0.23 3.79 6.87
N LEU A 3 0.75 3.47 5.69
CA LEU A 3 1.87 2.57 5.50
C LEU A 3 3.04 3.32 4.87
N LYS A 4 4.26 3.04 5.31
CA LYS A 4 5.48 3.43 4.60
C LYS A 4 5.89 2.25 3.72
N VAL A 5 6.13 2.50 2.44
CA VAL A 5 6.61 1.46 1.53
C VAL A 5 8.02 1.85 1.07
N ASP A 6 8.94 0.91 1.21
CA ASP A 6 10.33 1.09 0.80
C ASP A 6 10.48 0.87 -0.72
N GLU A 7 11.50 1.49 -1.32
CA GLU A 7 11.84 1.36 -2.75
C GLU A 7 10.78 1.79 -3.79
N MET A 8 9.73 2.54 -3.42
CA MET A 8 8.83 3.18 -4.40
C MET A 8 9.53 4.35 -5.11
N SER A 9 10.37 4.04 -6.09
CA SER A 9 11.19 5.04 -6.82
C SER A 9 10.61 5.43 -8.19
N CYS A 10 9.54 4.80 -8.67
CA CYS A 10 8.94 5.07 -9.98
C CYS A 10 7.41 4.99 -9.97
N GLY A 11 6.73 5.74 -10.85
CA GLY A 11 5.26 5.76 -10.96
C GLY A 11 4.61 4.42 -11.29
N HIS A 12 5.34 3.47 -11.87
CA HIS A 12 4.86 2.09 -12.08
C HIS A 12 4.74 1.31 -10.76
N CYS A 13 5.61 1.59 -9.78
CA CYS A 13 5.58 0.96 -8.47
C CYS A 13 4.31 1.36 -7.70
N ALA A 14 3.92 2.63 -7.79
CA ALA A 14 2.69 3.13 -7.18
C ALA A 14 1.45 2.38 -7.71
N ALA A 15 1.32 2.22 -9.02
CA ALA A 15 0.17 1.54 -9.61
C ALA A 15 0.06 0.06 -9.16
N ALA A 16 1.20 -0.64 -9.03
CA ALA A 16 1.22 -2.01 -8.54
C ALA A 16 0.76 -2.09 -7.08
N VAL A 17 1.28 -1.21 -6.21
CA VAL A 17 0.90 -1.12 -4.80
C VAL A 17 -0.59 -0.77 -4.65
N THR A 18 -1.10 0.20 -5.40
CA THR A 18 -2.54 0.55 -5.36
C THR A 18 -3.41 -0.66 -5.66
N LYS A 19 -3.12 -1.39 -6.75
CA LYS A 19 -3.88 -2.58 -7.12
C LYS A 19 -3.82 -3.68 -6.08
N ALA A 20 -2.65 -3.90 -5.46
CA ALA A 20 -2.49 -4.88 -4.40
C ALA A 20 -3.38 -4.53 -3.20
N VAL A 21 -3.38 -3.26 -2.77
CA VAL A 21 -4.22 -2.80 -1.66
C VAL A 21 -5.71 -2.92 -1.97
N GLU A 22 -6.14 -2.50 -3.16
CA GLU A 22 -7.55 -2.61 -3.59
C GLU A 22 -8.00 -4.08 -3.70
N GLY A 23 -7.09 -5.00 -4.02
CA GLY A 23 -7.35 -6.43 -4.03
C GLY A 23 -7.36 -7.09 -2.65
N ALA A 24 -6.72 -6.47 -1.64
CA ALA A 24 -6.59 -7.04 -0.30
C ALA A 24 -7.92 -7.10 0.47
N ALA A 25 -8.83 -6.15 0.23
CA ALA A 25 -10.14 -6.13 0.86
C ALA A 25 -11.17 -5.41 0.00
N ASN A 26 -12.43 -5.87 0.03
CA ASN A 26 -13.51 -5.24 -0.70
C ASN A 26 -13.76 -3.81 -0.18
N GLY A 27 -13.65 -2.82 -1.05
CA GLY A 27 -13.79 -1.41 -0.71
C GLY A 27 -12.50 -0.75 -0.22
N ALA A 28 -11.38 -1.48 -0.15
CA ALA A 28 -10.08 -0.88 0.15
C ALA A 28 -9.66 0.10 -0.96
N LYS A 29 -9.09 1.24 -0.56
CA LYS A 29 -8.53 2.24 -1.47
C LYS A 29 -7.16 2.67 -0.97
N ALA A 30 -6.22 2.82 -1.89
CA ALA A 30 -4.88 3.32 -1.62
C ALA A 30 -4.66 4.69 -2.28
N ASP A 31 -4.22 5.65 -1.49
CA ASP A 31 -3.71 6.94 -1.94
C ASP A 31 -2.20 6.99 -1.68
N ILE A 32 -1.41 7.22 -2.72
CA ILE A 32 0.06 7.09 -2.67
C ILE A 32 0.72 8.46 -2.76
N ASP A 33 1.51 8.79 -1.74
CA ASP A 33 2.41 9.94 -1.74
C ASP A 33 3.82 9.44 -2.06
N LEU A 34 4.21 9.49 -3.33
CA LEU A 34 5.55 9.11 -3.79
C LEU A 34 6.65 10.01 -3.23
N ALA A 35 6.36 11.27 -2.93
CA ALA A 35 7.35 12.20 -2.37
C ALA A 35 7.74 11.80 -0.95
N LYS A 36 6.81 11.22 -0.19
CA LYS A 36 7.05 10.69 1.16
C LYS A 36 7.31 9.18 1.19
N GLY A 37 6.98 8.46 0.11
CA GLY A 37 6.94 7.01 0.09
C GLY A 37 5.92 6.45 1.08
N GLU A 38 4.75 7.08 1.15
CA GLU A 38 3.66 6.74 2.05
C GLU A 38 2.42 6.30 1.27
N VAL A 39 1.63 5.41 1.84
CA VAL A 39 0.37 4.92 1.30
C VAL A 39 -0.70 5.08 2.37
N THR A 40 -1.70 5.90 2.08
CA THR A 40 -2.89 6.03 2.92
C THR A 40 -3.94 5.04 2.44
N VAL A 41 -4.31 4.11 3.32
CA VAL A 41 -5.30 3.07 3.03
C VAL A 41 -6.59 3.35 3.79
N THR A 42 -7.70 3.32 3.05
CA THR A 42 -9.07 3.51 3.56
C THR A 42 -9.97 2.36 3.11
N GLY A 43 -11.13 2.20 3.74
CA GLY A 43 -12.10 1.14 3.38
C GLY A 43 -11.78 -0.25 3.94
N THR A 44 -10.65 -0.40 4.64
CA THR A 44 -10.31 -1.59 5.43
C THR A 44 -9.58 -1.17 6.71
N THR A 45 -9.69 -2.00 7.75
CA THR A 45 -8.90 -1.90 8.99
C THR A 45 -7.94 -3.08 9.15
N ASP A 46 -7.91 -4.02 8.20
CA ASP A 46 -7.04 -5.18 8.24
C ASP A 46 -5.65 -4.84 7.68
N THR A 47 -4.81 -4.27 8.55
CA THR A 47 -3.44 -3.91 8.19
C THR A 47 -2.62 -5.12 7.73
N ALA A 48 -2.81 -6.28 8.35
CA ALA A 48 -2.02 -7.46 8.04
C ALA A 48 -2.29 -7.97 6.62
N ALA A 49 -3.57 -8.01 6.22
CA ALA A 49 -3.96 -8.36 4.85
C ALA A 49 -3.37 -7.39 3.81
N VAL A 50 -3.38 -6.09 4.12
CA VAL A 50 -2.85 -5.05 3.22
C VAL A 50 -1.33 -5.18 3.07
N ILE A 51 -0.58 -5.35 4.18
CA ILE A 51 0.87 -5.54 4.14
C ILE A 51 1.24 -6.81 3.36
N ALA A 52 0.50 -7.91 3.58
CA ALA A 52 0.72 -9.16 2.84
C ALA A 52 0.49 -8.99 1.33
N ALA A 53 -0.56 -8.26 0.93
CA ALA A 53 -0.82 -7.98 -0.49
C ALA A 53 0.30 -7.13 -1.12
N ILE A 54 0.83 -6.14 -0.40
CA ILE A 54 1.95 -5.33 -0.87
C ILE A 54 3.24 -6.19 -0.98
N ALA A 55 3.45 -7.12 -0.06
CA ALA A 55 4.57 -8.07 -0.13
C ALA A 55 4.48 -9.03 -1.31
N ASP A 56 3.27 -9.45 -1.70
CA ASP A 56 3.02 -10.34 -2.85
C ASP A 56 3.47 -9.72 -4.18
N VAL A 57 3.35 -8.39 -4.30
CA VAL A 57 3.85 -7.63 -5.46
C VAL A 57 5.33 -7.19 -5.32
N GLY A 58 6.03 -7.70 -4.31
CA GLY A 58 7.48 -7.53 -4.14
C GLY A 58 7.91 -6.29 -3.36
N TYR A 59 7.00 -5.65 -2.63
CA TYR A 59 7.30 -4.44 -1.85
C TYR A 59 7.15 -4.68 -0.35
N GLN A 60 8.01 -4.06 0.44
CA GLN A 60 7.90 -4.10 1.90
C GLN A 60 7.15 -2.86 2.40
N ALA A 61 6.14 -3.09 3.23
CA ALA A 61 5.34 -2.04 3.85
C ALA A 61 5.32 -2.16 5.36
N VAL A 62 5.44 -1.04 6.07
CA VAL A 62 5.33 -0.97 7.53
C VAL A 62 4.26 0.05 7.93
N GLN A 63 3.44 -0.28 8.91
CA GLN A 63 2.45 0.67 9.42
C GLN A 63 3.15 1.77 10.22
N ILE A 64 2.80 3.01 9.90
CA ILE A 64 3.33 4.21 10.57
C ILE A 64 2.25 5.01 11.30
N SER A 65 0.96 4.78 11.01
CA SER A 65 -0.19 5.38 11.73
C SER A 65 -1.52 4.67 11.47
#